data_AF-A0A242L278-F1
#
_entry.id   AF-A0A242L278-F1
#
_cell.length_a   1.000
_cell.length_b   1.000
_cell.length_c   1.000
_cell.angle_alpha   90.00
_cell.angle_beta   90.00
_cell.angle_gamma   90.00
#
_symmetry.space_group_name_H-M   'P 1'
#
loop_
_entity.id
_entity.type
_entity.pdbx_description
1 polymer ?
#
loop_
_entity_poly.entity_id
_entity_poly.type
_entity_poly.pdbx_seq_one_letter_code
_entity_poly.pdbx_strand_id
1 'polypeptide(L)'
;MNIKRFFSATFEESLHLEDDRFVKDLYAGIKIQEQEKRNLHPLFQLIIYILMILLIYGFYYLINSWMENEVLHQLFKEPKVNFVSMPIFWFGLLIFSIISIFMITKMNDGTRFYFIFINLNIYMIWLMLSINLFFITFFIEPLTIFGILILILLQILSGYIIFEKKLYGLAKQLFGSHESKNQFSKFIERIVTFSYKLGGIFWAIILLLNFIFPSGLNDSSDITTISSTVIMWMIVNISFTAAEVHISFPYLLYGYYKNKFQEEYREWEGKGQLEWYGEKYFNKYIKGTAKEIKEKN
;
A
#
# COMPACT_ATOMS: atom_id res chain seq x y z
N MET A 1 -13.31 -16.41 4.60
CA MET A 1 -13.63 -15.20 5.39
C MET A 1 -14.54 -14.30 4.57
N ASN A 2 -15.66 -13.85 5.15
CA ASN A 2 -16.63 -13.01 4.44
C ASN A 2 -16.21 -11.54 4.55
N ILE A 3 -15.71 -10.97 3.45
CA ILE A 3 -15.25 -9.57 3.39
C ILE A 3 -16.34 -8.59 3.81
N LYS A 4 -17.62 -8.86 3.48
CA LYS A 4 -18.73 -7.97 3.88
C LYS A 4 -18.87 -7.89 5.39
N ARG A 5 -18.71 -9.02 6.09
CA ARG A 5 -18.74 -9.07 7.56
C ARG A 5 -17.54 -8.32 8.15
N PHE A 6 -16.37 -8.43 7.52
CA PHE A 6 -15.14 -7.81 8.02
C PHE A 6 -15.19 -6.28 8.08
N PHE A 7 -15.93 -5.62 7.19
CA PHE A 7 -16.12 -4.16 7.18
C PHE A 7 -17.42 -3.72 7.87
N SER A 8 -18.22 -4.67 8.37
CA SER A 8 -19.47 -4.42 9.07
C SER A 8 -19.36 -4.62 10.58
N ALA A 9 -18.15 -4.60 11.16
CA ALA A 9 -17.98 -4.72 12.60
C ALA A 9 -18.72 -3.59 13.33
N THR A 10 -19.20 -3.87 14.55
CA THR A 10 -19.78 -2.86 15.44
C THR A 10 -18.72 -1.93 16.00
N PHE A 11 -19.15 -0.87 16.68
CA PHE A 11 -18.24 0.03 17.38
C PHE A 11 -17.40 -0.72 18.42
N GLU A 12 -18.04 -1.54 19.28
CA GLU A 12 -17.37 -2.30 20.34
C GLU A 12 -16.35 -3.29 19.77
N GLU A 13 -16.70 -4.00 18.70
CA GLU A 13 -15.77 -4.91 18.02
C GLU A 13 -14.58 -4.15 17.43
N SER A 14 -14.80 -2.94 16.89
CA SER A 14 -13.73 -2.12 16.29
C SER A 14 -12.72 -1.61 17.31
N LEU A 15 -13.11 -1.45 18.58
CA LEU A 15 -12.19 -1.08 19.66
C LEU A 15 -11.11 -2.14 19.89
N HIS A 16 -11.40 -3.41 19.62
CA HIS A 16 -10.40 -4.48 19.73
C HIS A 16 -9.22 -4.31 18.77
N LEU A 17 -9.33 -3.51 17.70
CA LEU A 17 -8.20 -3.21 16.81
C LEU A 17 -7.09 -2.41 17.49
N GLU A 18 -7.39 -1.70 18.58
CA GLU A 18 -6.36 -0.98 19.36
C GLU A 18 -5.32 -1.91 19.97
N ASP A 19 -5.66 -3.19 20.17
CA ASP A 19 -4.74 -4.21 20.66
C ASP A 19 -3.75 -4.70 19.59
N ASP A 20 -3.90 -4.32 18.32
CA ASP A 20 -2.92 -4.67 17.29
C ASP A 20 -1.66 -3.88 17.55
N ARG A 21 -0.51 -4.57 17.59
CA ARG A 21 0.78 -3.97 17.95
C ARG A 21 1.09 -2.69 17.16
N PHE A 22 0.87 -2.69 15.84
CA PHE A 22 1.19 -1.54 15.01
C PHE A 22 0.20 -0.39 15.21
N VAL A 23 -1.09 -0.73 15.37
CA VAL A 23 -2.12 0.28 15.70
C VAL A 23 -1.77 0.93 17.02
N LYS A 24 -1.46 0.13 18.05
CA LYS A 24 -1.07 0.60 19.38
C LYS A 24 0.13 1.54 19.34
N ASP A 25 1.20 1.14 18.66
CA ASP A 25 2.44 1.93 18.61
C ASP A 25 2.23 3.26 17.88
N LEU A 26 1.55 3.25 16.72
CA LEU A 26 1.23 4.46 15.96
C LEU A 26 0.25 5.37 16.72
N TYR A 27 -0.80 4.79 17.30
CA TYR A 27 -1.83 5.53 18.04
C TYR A 27 -1.29 6.13 19.34
N ALA A 28 -0.39 5.44 20.05
CA ALA A 28 0.30 5.99 21.22
C ALA A 28 1.12 7.23 20.84
N GLY A 29 1.86 7.18 19.72
CA GLY A 29 2.60 8.35 19.21
C GLY A 29 1.69 9.53 18.88
N ILE A 30 0.54 9.27 18.26
CA ILE A 30 -0.47 10.29 17.95
C ILE A 30 -1.07 10.90 19.23
N LYS A 31 -1.43 10.07 20.21
CA LYS A 31 -1.97 10.53 21.50
C LYS A 31 -0.99 11.43 22.25
N ILE A 32 0.29 11.08 22.28
CA ILE A 32 1.34 11.93 22.86
C ILE A 32 1.36 13.29 22.16
N GLN A 33 1.31 13.28 20.83
CA GLN A 33 1.33 14.50 20.03
C GLN A 33 0.09 15.39 20.27
N GLU A 34 -1.10 14.80 20.40
CA GLU A 34 -2.34 15.49 20.75
C GLU A 34 -2.29 16.08 22.17
N GLN A 35 -1.82 15.30 23.15
CA GLN A 35 -1.66 15.73 24.56
C GLN A 35 -0.68 16.89 24.69
N GLU A 36 0.43 16.85 23.95
CA GLU A 36 1.43 17.92 23.92
C GLU A 36 0.95 19.15 23.12
N LYS A 37 -0.28 19.14 22.58
CA LYS A 37 -0.82 20.16 21.67
C LYS A 37 0.13 20.47 20.49
N ARG A 38 0.96 19.48 20.12
CA ARG A 38 1.90 19.59 19.00
C ARG A 38 1.12 19.40 17.71
N ASN A 39 0.40 20.44 17.31
CA ASN A 39 -0.30 20.43 16.04
C ASN A 39 0.72 20.25 14.91
N LEU A 40 0.59 19.15 14.17
CA LEU A 40 1.31 19.01 12.91
C LEU A 40 0.89 20.20 12.04
N HIS A 41 1.78 21.16 11.79
CA HIS A 41 1.38 22.37 11.07
C HIS A 41 0.92 21.96 9.66
N PRO A 42 -0.18 22.53 9.11
CA PRO A 42 -0.62 22.23 7.75
C PRO A 42 0.50 22.39 6.70
N LEU A 43 1.44 23.30 6.95
CA LEU A 43 2.66 23.48 6.14
C LEU A 43 3.56 22.24 6.14
N PHE A 44 3.73 21.57 7.27
CA PHE A 44 4.55 20.35 7.36
C PHE A 44 3.95 19.20 6.52
N GLN A 45 2.63 19.06 6.53
CA GLN A 45 1.91 18.07 5.71
C GLN A 45 2.11 18.35 4.23
N LEU A 46 1.95 19.61 3.82
CA LEU A 46 2.18 20.06 2.46
C LEU A 46 3.63 19.80 2.02
N ILE A 47 4.62 20.09 2.89
CA ILE A 47 6.03 19.83 2.62
C ILE A 47 6.26 18.34 2.35
N ILE A 48 5.71 17.44 3.18
CA ILE A 48 5.89 15.99 2.94
C ILE A 48 5.28 15.57 1.60
N TYR A 49 4.08 16.05 1.25
CA TYR A 49 3.48 15.71 -0.04
C TYR A 49 4.29 16.22 -1.22
N ILE A 50 4.81 17.46 -1.13
CA ILE A 50 5.71 18.01 -2.15
C ILE A 50 6.99 17.16 -2.24
N LEU A 51 7.59 16.77 -1.12
CA LEU A 51 8.78 15.90 -1.11
C LEU A 51 8.51 14.54 -1.77
N MET A 52 7.35 13.93 -1.52
CA MET A 52 6.98 12.67 -2.18
C MET A 52 6.81 12.84 -3.69
N ILE A 53 6.15 13.93 -4.13
CA ILE A 53 6.00 14.25 -5.56
C ILE A 53 7.37 14.50 -6.19
N LEU A 54 8.25 15.25 -5.53
CA LEU A 54 9.62 15.51 -5.99
C LEU A 54 10.46 14.25 -6.06
N LEU A 55 10.30 13.31 -5.12
CA LEU A 55 10.97 12.02 -5.15
C LEU A 55 10.55 11.21 -6.38
N ILE A 56 9.25 11.14 -6.66
CA ILE A 56 8.71 10.43 -7.82
C ILE A 56 9.14 11.14 -9.10
N TYR A 57 9.01 12.47 -9.18
CA TYR A 57 9.49 13.26 -10.31
C TYR A 57 10.98 13.03 -10.57
N GLY A 58 11.79 13.09 -9.52
CA GLY A 58 13.22 12.83 -9.57
C GLY A 58 13.53 11.44 -10.10
N PHE A 59 12.77 10.42 -9.68
CA PHE A 59 12.88 9.07 -10.24
C PHE A 59 12.61 9.05 -11.76
N TYR A 60 11.50 9.62 -12.24
CA TYR A 60 11.22 9.68 -13.69
C TYR A 60 12.29 10.49 -14.42
N TYR A 61 12.69 11.65 -13.90
CA TYR A 61 13.70 12.52 -14.50
C TYR A 61 15.04 11.80 -14.65
N LEU A 62 15.52 11.17 -13.59
CA LEU A 62 16.79 10.44 -13.61
C LEU A 62 16.75 9.28 -14.61
N ILE A 63 15.68 8.49 -14.64
CA ILE A 63 15.56 7.37 -15.57
C ILE A 63 15.56 7.85 -17.03
N ASN A 64 14.78 8.88 -17.37
CA ASN A 64 14.76 9.42 -18.75
C ASN A 64 16.12 10.02 -19.13
N SER A 65 16.74 10.79 -18.23
CA SER A 65 18.07 11.37 -18.48
C SER A 65 19.15 10.30 -18.67
N TRP A 66 19.10 9.21 -17.90
CA TRP A 66 20.06 8.11 -18.04
C TRP A 66 19.82 7.24 -19.27
N MET A 67 18.59 7.19 -19.80
CA MET A 67 18.31 6.58 -21.11
C MET A 67 18.87 7.44 -22.25
N GLU A 68 18.65 8.76 -22.20
CA GLU A 68 19.16 9.69 -23.21
C GLU A 68 20.69 9.74 -23.28
N ASN A 69 21.38 9.66 -22.14
CA ASN A 69 22.84 9.64 -22.07
C ASN A 69 23.46 8.23 -22.18
N GLU A 70 22.68 7.23 -22.60
CA GLU A 70 23.09 5.83 -22.79
C GLU A 70 23.66 5.11 -21.55
N VAL A 71 23.60 5.73 -20.36
CA VAL A 71 24.07 5.13 -19.10
C VAL A 71 23.32 3.83 -18.80
N LEU A 72 22.00 3.82 -18.99
CA LEU A 72 21.20 2.61 -18.80
C LEU A 72 21.38 1.59 -19.92
N HIS A 73 21.82 2.01 -21.11
CA HIS A 73 22.11 1.09 -22.23
C HIS A 73 23.37 0.24 -22.01
N GLN A 74 24.23 0.65 -21.08
CA GLN A 74 25.37 -0.17 -20.63
C GLN A 74 24.94 -1.32 -19.70
N LEU A 75 23.78 -1.18 -19.03
CA LEU A 75 23.27 -2.14 -18.05
C LEU A 75 22.12 -2.99 -18.60
N PHE A 76 21.31 -2.40 -19.47
CA PHE A 76 20.13 -3.02 -20.05
C PHE A 76 20.11 -2.77 -21.56
N LYS A 77 19.45 -3.67 -22.30
CA LYS A 77 19.18 -3.43 -23.71
C LYS A 77 18.25 -2.23 -23.88
N GLU A 78 18.46 -1.43 -24.93
CA GLU A 78 17.61 -0.30 -25.27
C GLU A 78 16.13 -0.72 -25.37
N PRO A 79 15.24 -0.11 -24.58
CA PRO A 79 13.84 -0.51 -24.54
C PRO A 79 13.07 0.08 -25.72
N LYS A 80 12.28 -0.74 -26.44
CA LYS A 80 11.38 -0.25 -27.49
C LYS A 80 10.28 0.68 -26.99
N VAL A 81 9.85 0.49 -25.75
CA VAL A 81 8.76 1.25 -25.13
C VAL A 81 9.19 1.70 -23.74
N ASN A 82 9.17 3.00 -23.52
CA ASN A 82 9.48 3.60 -22.22
C ASN A 82 8.19 3.80 -21.39
N PHE A 83 7.95 2.90 -20.43
CA PHE A 83 6.81 2.98 -19.51
C PHE A 83 7.06 3.93 -18.32
N VAL A 84 8.24 4.55 -18.22
CA VAL A 84 8.58 5.54 -17.20
C VAL A 84 8.85 6.89 -17.86
N SER A 85 8.06 7.25 -18.88
CA SER A 85 8.23 8.51 -19.59
C SER A 85 7.63 9.69 -18.80
N MET A 86 8.12 10.91 -19.07
CA MET A 86 7.57 12.13 -18.45
C MET A 86 6.05 12.31 -18.65
N PRO A 87 5.45 12.00 -19.81
CA PRO A 87 4.00 12.01 -19.95
C PRO A 87 3.27 11.09 -18.95
N ILE A 88 3.83 9.91 -18.66
CA ILE A 88 3.26 8.97 -17.69
C ILE A 88 3.35 9.55 -16.27
N PHE A 89 4.44 10.24 -15.94
CA PHE A 89 4.55 10.99 -14.68
C PHE A 89 3.42 12.03 -14.55
N TRP A 90 3.21 12.88 -15.55
CA TRP A 90 2.17 13.92 -15.50
C TRP A 90 0.76 13.34 -15.38
N PHE A 91 0.51 12.23 -16.08
CA PHE A 91 -0.76 11.51 -15.96
C PHE A 91 -0.95 10.91 -14.56
N GLY A 92 0.10 10.30 -14.00
CA GLY A 92 0.11 9.81 -12.62
C GLY A 92 -0.14 10.95 -11.63
N LEU A 93 0.58 12.08 -11.78
CA LEU A 93 0.43 13.24 -10.92
C LEU A 93 -1.02 13.71 -10.87
N LEU A 94 -1.70 13.78 -12.02
CA LEU A 94 -3.10 14.15 -12.10
C LEU A 94 -3.97 13.16 -11.31
N ILE A 95 -3.88 11.86 -11.58
CA ILE A 95 -4.73 10.85 -10.93
C ILE A 95 -4.51 10.83 -9.41
N PHE A 96 -3.25 10.68 -8.99
CA PHE A 96 -2.91 10.54 -7.58
C PHE A 96 -3.18 11.83 -6.79
N SER A 97 -3.02 13.01 -7.41
CA SER A 97 -3.40 14.27 -6.78
C SER A 97 -4.91 14.42 -6.64
N ILE A 98 -5.71 14.02 -7.63
CA ILE A 98 -7.18 14.07 -7.52
C ILE A 98 -7.66 13.19 -6.37
N ILE A 99 -7.16 11.95 -6.27
CA ILE A 99 -7.50 11.04 -5.18
C ILE A 99 -7.07 11.65 -3.84
N SER A 100 -5.84 12.17 -3.76
CA SER A 100 -5.31 12.81 -2.54
C SER A 100 -6.16 13.99 -2.07
N ILE A 101 -6.50 14.90 -2.99
CA ILE A 101 -7.37 16.05 -2.73
C ILE A 101 -8.74 15.59 -2.24
N PHE A 102 -9.34 14.61 -2.91
CA PHE A 102 -10.62 14.04 -2.50
C PHE A 102 -10.57 13.52 -1.06
N MET A 103 -9.53 12.77 -0.69
CA MET A 103 -9.35 12.26 0.68
C MET A 103 -9.18 13.39 1.70
N ILE A 104 -8.41 14.44 1.39
CA ILE A 104 -8.23 15.60 2.28
C ILE A 104 -9.56 16.34 2.52
N THR A 105 -10.48 16.38 1.55
CA THR A 105 -11.79 17.04 1.74
C THR A 105 -12.67 16.39 2.80
N LYS A 106 -12.41 15.11 3.14
CA LYS A 106 -13.15 14.34 4.15
C LYS A 106 -12.58 14.51 5.56
N MET A 107 -11.41 15.11 5.69
CA MET A 107 -10.66 15.22 6.92
C MET A 107 -11.30 16.19 7.92
N ASN A 108 -11.36 15.77 9.19
CA ASN A 108 -11.57 16.62 10.36
C ASN A 108 -10.41 16.40 11.35
N ASP A 109 -10.38 17.13 12.47
CA ASP A 109 -9.26 17.06 13.40
C ASP A 109 -9.10 15.66 14.03
N GLY A 110 -10.19 15.00 14.44
CA GLY A 110 -10.18 13.66 15.05
C GLY A 110 -9.79 12.52 14.10
N THR A 111 -9.90 12.71 12.79
CA THR A 111 -9.47 11.75 11.75
C THR A 111 -8.25 12.23 10.96
N ARG A 112 -7.62 13.32 11.38
CA ARG A 112 -6.56 14.01 10.64
C ARG A 112 -5.38 13.09 10.30
N PHE A 113 -4.84 12.42 11.31
CA PHE A 113 -3.71 11.50 11.12
C PHE A 113 -4.05 10.31 10.23
N TYR A 114 -5.29 9.82 10.27
CA TYR A 114 -5.76 8.76 9.38
C TYR A 114 -5.70 9.21 7.92
N PHE A 115 -6.27 10.37 7.58
CA PHE A 115 -6.26 10.86 6.20
C PHE A 115 -4.86 11.26 5.72
N ILE A 116 -4.00 11.79 6.59
CA ILE A 116 -2.59 12.05 6.23
C ILE A 116 -1.89 10.74 5.89
N PHE A 117 -2.05 9.72 6.73
CA PHE A 117 -1.44 8.42 6.50
C PHE A 117 -1.94 7.79 5.19
N ILE A 118 -3.24 7.87 4.90
CA ILE A 118 -3.80 7.44 3.59
C ILE A 118 -3.08 8.15 2.45
N ASN A 119 -2.95 9.49 2.50
CA ASN A 119 -2.31 10.26 1.44
C ASN A 119 -0.84 9.86 1.25
N LEU A 120 -0.08 9.70 2.33
CA LEU A 120 1.29 9.21 2.26
C LEU A 120 1.36 7.83 1.61
N ASN A 121 0.46 6.94 2.00
CA ASN A 121 0.38 5.59 1.47
C ASN A 121 0.05 5.57 -0.02
N ILE A 122 -0.86 6.44 -0.47
CA ILE A 122 -1.19 6.64 -1.90
C ILE A 122 0.06 7.02 -2.72
N TYR A 123 0.87 7.97 -2.24
CA TYR A 123 2.13 8.34 -2.92
C TYR A 123 3.19 7.23 -2.88
N MET A 124 3.28 6.46 -1.79
CA MET A 124 4.17 5.29 -1.71
C MET A 124 3.77 4.21 -2.72
N ILE A 125 2.47 3.94 -2.87
CA ILE A 125 1.94 3.03 -3.89
C ILE A 125 2.28 3.56 -5.29
N TRP A 126 2.15 4.86 -5.55
CA TRP A 126 2.53 5.44 -6.85
C TRP A 126 4.03 5.30 -7.13
N LEU A 127 4.88 5.51 -6.14
CA LEU A 127 6.32 5.28 -6.27
C LEU A 127 6.60 3.81 -6.62
N MET A 128 5.99 2.86 -5.91
CA MET A 128 6.18 1.44 -6.18
C MET A 128 5.66 1.01 -7.56
N LEU A 129 4.53 1.58 -8.01
CA LEU A 129 4.05 1.38 -9.38
C LEU A 129 5.06 1.91 -10.40
N SER A 130 5.67 3.07 -10.14
CA SER A 130 6.69 3.66 -11.01
C SER A 130 7.96 2.81 -11.10
N ILE A 131 8.41 2.23 -9.98
CA ILE A 131 9.50 1.25 -9.95
C ILE A 131 9.13 0.00 -10.77
N ASN A 132 7.90 -0.50 -10.65
CA ASN A 132 7.44 -1.63 -11.47
C ASN A 132 7.42 -1.31 -12.96
N LEU A 133 6.98 -0.11 -13.36
CA LEU A 133 7.02 0.34 -14.75
C LEU A 133 8.47 0.45 -15.27
N PHE A 134 9.43 0.83 -14.42
CA PHE A 134 10.85 0.83 -14.77
C PHE A 134 11.33 -0.57 -15.13
N PHE A 135 11.07 -1.58 -14.28
CA PHE A 135 11.45 -2.95 -14.60
C PHE A 135 10.73 -3.47 -15.85
N ILE A 136 9.44 -3.18 -16.03
CA ILE A 136 8.72 -3.59 -17.24
C ILE A 136 9.35 -2.96 -18.49
N THR A 137 9.79 -1.70 -18.44
CA THR A 137 10.46 -1.00 -19.55
C THR A 137 11.65 -1.80 -20.09
N PHE A 138 12.54 -2.26 -19.21
CA PHE A 138 13.77 -2.96 -19.63
C PHE A 138 13.60 -4.47 -19.80
N PHE A 139 12.64 -5.08 -19.11
CA PHE A 139 12.50 -6.54 -19.07
C PHE A 139 11.37 -7.10 -19.94
N ILE A 140 10.53 -6.26 -20.55
CA ILE A 140 9.47 -6.76 -21.46
C ILE A 140 10.03 -7.49 -22.68
N GLU A 141 11.18 -7.05 -23.21
CA GLU A 141 11.85 -7.71 -24.32
C GLU A 141 12.55 -9.02 -23.89
N PRO A 142 13.47 -9.01 -22.90
CA PRO A 142 14.13 -10.22 -22.42
C PRO A 142 13.18 -11.30 -21.92
N LEU A 143 12.05 -10.94 -21.30
CA LEU A 143 11.13 -11.88 -20.65
C LEU A 143 9.90 -12.20 -21.49
N THR A 144 9.66 -11.46 -22.57
CA THR A 144 8.39 -11.41 -23.31
C THR A 144 7.21 -10.89 -22.48
N ILE A 145 6.12 -10.52 -23.16
CA ILE A 145 4.86 -10.12 -22.52
C ILE A 145 4.32 -11.25 -21.61
N PHE A 146 4.43 -12.51 -22.04
CA PHE A 146 3.96 -13.65 -21.26
C PHE A 146 4.78 -13.86 -19.99
N GLY A 147 6.11 -13.69 -20.05
CA GLY A 147 6.95 -13.77 -18.86
C GLY A 147 6.62 -12.69 -17.85
N ILE A 148 6.42 -11.44 -18.30
CA ILE A 148 5.97 -10.34 -17.43
C ILE A 148 4.61 -10.66 -16.78
N LEU A 149 3.64 -11.18 -17.54
CA LEU A 149 2.33 -11.56 -17.01
C LEU A 149 2.43 -12.68 -15.95
N ILE A 150 3.30 -13.67 -16.15
CA ILE A 150 3.54 -14.72 -15.16
C ILE A 150 4.14 -14.11 -13.87
N LEU A 151 5.11 -13.21 -13.98
CA LEU A 151 5.70 -12.54 -12.81
C LEU A 151 4.66 -11.71 -12.04
N ILE A 152 3.82 -10.95 -12.75
CA ILE A 152 2.72 -10.19 -12.14
C ILE A 152 1.73 -11.15 -11.44
N LEU A 153 1.36 -12.26 -12.07
CA LEU A 153 0.48 -13.26 -11.46
C LEU A 153 1.09 -13.85 -10.18
N LEU A 154 2.38 -14.15 -10.18
CA LEU A 154 3.09 -14.63 -8.99
C LEU A 154 3.09 -13.59 -7.86
N GLN A 155 3.23 -12.29 -8.19
CA GLN A 155 3.11 -11.20 -7.21
C GLN A 155 1.70 -11.05 -6.65
N ILE A 156 0.68 -11.17 -7.49
CA ILE A 156 -0.72 -11.14 -7.04
C ILE A 156 -1.02 -12.31 -6.10
N LEU A 157 -0.53 -13.52 -6.44
CA LEU A 157 -0.70 -14.70 -5.60
C LEU A 157 0.02 -14.56 -4.25
N SER A 158 1.28 -14.10 -4.25
CA SER A 158 2.03 -13.88 -3.01
C SER A 158 1.36 -12.83 -2.13
N GLY A 159 0.94 -11.71 -2.72
CA GLY A 159 0.21 -10.65 -2.03
C GLY A 159 -1.12 -11.13 -1.45
N TYR A 160 -1.88 -11.93 -2.19
CA TYR A 160 -3.11 -12.54 -1.70
C TYR A 160 -2.88 -13.40 -0.46
N ILE A 161 -1.86 -14.28 -0.47
CA ILE A 161 -1.55 -15.16 0.66
C ILE A 161 -1.22 -14.34 1.92
N ILE A 162 -0.39 -13.31 1.76
CA ILE A 162 0.02 -12.41 2.84
C ILE A 162 -1.20 -11.68 3.38
N PHE A 163 -2.00 -11.07 2.49
CA PHE A 163 -3.22 -10.36 2.83
C PHE A 163 -4.21 -11.24 3.57
N GLU A 164 -4.51 -12.43 3.05
CA GLU A 164 -5.47 -13.35 3.66
C GLU A 164 -5.07 -13.76 5.08
N LYS A 165 -3.78 -14.08 5.30
CA LYS A 165 -3.27 -14.43 6.64
C LYS A 165 -3.46 -13.28 7.62
N LYS A 166 -3.12 -12.05 7.22
CA LYS A 166 -3.29 -10.88 8.08
C LYS A 166 -4.76 -10.55 8.31
N LEU A 167 -5.57 -10.62 7.26
CA LEU A 167 -7.01 -10.39 7.29
C LEU A 167 -7.69 -11.36 8.29
N TYR A 168 -7.31 -12.63 8.28
CA TYR A 168 -7.74 -13.62 9.25
C TYR A 168 -7.35 -13.27 10.69
N GLY A 169 -6.09 -12.84 10.88
CA GLY A 169 -5.59 -12.41 12.20
C GLY A 169 -6.39 -11.24 12.76
N LEU A 170 -6.64 -10.23 11.94
CA LEU A 170 -7.46 -9.06 12.30
C LEU A 170 -8.92 -9.44 12.53
N ALA A 171 -9.49 -10.36 11.76
CA ALA A 171 -10.86 -10.83 11.97
C ALA A 171 -11.02 -11.57 13.30
N LYS A 172 -10.04 -12.40 13.66
CA LYS A 172 -10.03 -13.07 14.96
C LYS A 172 -9.98 -12.05 16.10
N GLN A 173 -9.22 -10.98 15.93
CA GLN A 173 -9.11 -9.89 16.90
C GLN A 173 -10.42 -9.09 17.02
N LEU A 174 -11.04 -8.73 15.90
CA LEU A 174 -12.33 -8.02 15.86
C LEU A 174 -13.45 -8.83 16.51
N PHE A 175 -13.63 -10.09 16.06
CA PHE A 175 -14.86 -10.86 16.32
C PHE A 175 -14.71 -11.95 17.38
N GLY A 176 -13.51 -12.19 17.92
CA GLY A 176 -13.23 -13.26 18.91
C GLY A 176 -13.41 -14.71 18.41
N SER A 177 -14.05 -14.92 17.24
CA SER A 177 -14.37 -16.24 16.69
C SER A 177 -13.29 -16.81 15.79
N HIS A 178 -13.16 -18.14 15.78
CA HIS A 178 -12.43 -18.87 14.75
C HIS A 178 -13.25 -18.85 13.46
N GLU A 179 -13.18 -17.77 12.68
CA GLU A 179 -13.48 -17.92 11.26
C GLU A 179 -12.55 -18.99 10.69
N SER A 180 -13.02 -19.90 9.85
CA SER A 180 -12.17 -20.97 9.31
C SER A 180 -11.29 -20.44 8.17
N LYS A 181 -10.04 -20.91 8.07
CA LYS A 181 -9.18 -20.71 6.87
C LYS A 181 -9.99 -20.96 5.59
N ASN A 182 -9.88 -20.07 4.61
CA ASN A 182 -10.59 -20.19 3.34
C ASN A 182 -10.18 -21.47 2.58
N GLN A 183 -11.05 -21.99 1.71
CA GLN A 183 -10.72 -23.17 0.90
C GLN A 183 -9.52 -22.90 -0.04
N PHE A 184 -9.40 -21.66 -0.52
CA PHE A 184 -8.30 -21.26 -1.40
C PHE A 184 -6.96 -21.15 -0.66
N SER A 185 -6.87 -20.61 0.57
CA SER A 185 -5.63 -20.70 1.36
C SER A 185 -5.21 -22.13 1.60
N LYS A 186 -6.15 -23.03 1.91
CA LYS A 186 -5.85 -24.46 2.07
C LYS A 186 -5.32 -25.07 0.76
N PHE A 187 -5.87 -24.68 -0.38
CA PHE A 187 -5.39 -25.10 -1.70
C PHE A 187 -3.97 -24.57 -1.99
N ILE A 188 -3.71 -23.29 -1.73
CA ILE A 188 -2.38 -22.69 -1.90
C ILE A 188 -1.36 -23.29 -0.94
N GLU A 189 -1.71 -23.49 0.34
CA GLU A 189 -0.85 -24.16 1.32
C GLU A 189 -0.52 -25.59 0.89
N ARG A 190 -1.49 -26.30 0.29
CA ARG A 190 -1.26 -27.61 -0.33
C ARG A 190 -0.35 -27.52 -1.55
N ILE A 191 -0.51 -26.53 -2.43
CA ILE A 191 0.40 -26.31 -3.57
C ILE A 191 1.81 -25.99 -3.08
N VAL A 192 1.98 -25.11 -2.10
CA VAL A 192 3.27 -24.72 -1.52
C VAL A 192 3.93 -25.92 -0.85
N THR A 193 3.19 -26.69 -0.04
CA THR A 193 3.74 -27.89 0.61
C THR A 193 4.08 -28.98 -0.42
N PHE A 194 3.29 -29.11 -1.48
CA PHE A 194 3.54 -30.01 -2.59
C PHE A 194 4.76 -29.59 -3.40
N SER A 195 4.93 -28.30 -3.66
CA SER A 195 6.08 -27.76 -4.39
C SER A 195 7.37 -27.92 -3.57
N TYR A 196 7.34 -27.69 -2.25
CA TYR A 196 8.45 -27.99 -1.34
C TYR A 196 8.82 -29.48 -1.30
N LYS A 197 7.84 -30.39 -1.37
CA LYS A 197 8.09 -31.85 -1.34
C LYS A 197 8.67 -32.41 -2.64
N LEU A 198 8.47 -31.76 -3.77
CA LEU A 198 8.72 -32.38 -5.08
C LEU A 198 10.14 -32.20 -5.63
N GLY A 199 11.00 -31.34 -5.08
CA GLY A 199 12.30 -31.02 -5.71
C GLY A 199 12.22 -30.41 -7.12
N GLY A 200 11.02 -30.41 -7.73
CA GLY A 200 10.69 -29.90 -9.04
C GLY A 200 10.54 -28.39 -9.10
N ILE A 201 10.63 -27.65 -7.98
CA ILE A 201 10.75 -26.19 -8.03
C ILE A 201 12.02 -25.80 -8.78
N PHE A 202 13.14 -26.49 -8.54
CA PHE A 202 14.39 -26.23 -9.25
C PHE A 202 14.25 -26.47 -10.76
N TRP A 203 13.66 -27.62 -11.15
CA TRP A 203 13.41 -27.95 -12.55
C TRP A 203 12.32 -27.10 -13.21
N ALA A 204 11.28 -26.71 -12.49
CA ALA A 204 10.22 -25.83 -12.97
C ALA A 204 10.72 -24.40 -13.12
N ILE A 205 11.58 -23.91 -12.22
CA ILE A 205 12.29 -22.63 -12.35
C ILE A 205 13.23 -22.70 -13.57
N ILE A 206 14.01 -23.77 -13.76
CA ILE A 206 14.86 -23.93 -14.94
C ILE A 206 14.03 -23.97 -16.24
N LEU A 207 12.90 -24.69 -16.27
CA LEU A 207 11.99 -24.72 -17.42
C LEU A 207 11.29 -23.38 -17.65
N LEU A 208 10.90 -22.66 -16.59
CA LEU A 208 10.35 -21.31 -16.67
C LEU A 208 11.39 -20.32 -17.17
N LEU A 209 12.61 -20.37 -16.66
CA LEU A 209 13.73 -19.55 -17.12
C LEU A 209 14.03 -19.85 -18.59
N ASN A 210 14.05 -21.13 -19.01
CA ASN A 210 14.25 -21.50 -20.41
C ASN A 210 13.07 -21.09 -21.32
N PHE A 211 11.84 -21.01 -20.80
CA PHE A 211 10.67 -20.52 -21.52
C PHE A 211 10.62 -18.98 -21.59
N ILE A 212 11.05 -18.30 -20.52
CA ILE A 212 11.12 -16.83 -20.41
C ILE A 212 12.30 -16.28 -21.22
N PHE A 213 13.41 -17.03 -21.32
CA PHE A 213 14.61 -16.68 -22.10
C PHE A 213 14.81 -17.60 -23.33
N PRO A 214 13.93 -17.56 -24.34
CA PRO A 214 14.11 -18.40 -25.52
C PRO A 214 15.23 -17.85 -26.40
N SER A 215 16.43 -18.43 -26.29
CA SER A 215 17.52 -18.39 -27.30
C SER A 215 18.08 -17.02 -27.72
N GLY A 216 17.94 -15.95 -26.92
CA GLY A 216 18.49 -14.62 -27.21
C GLY A 216 19.75 -14.23 -26.41
N LEU A 217 20.22 -15.08 -25.51
CA LEU A 217 21.33 -14.79 -24.59
C LEU A 217 22.45 -15.80 -24.88
N ASN A 218 23.40 -15.40 -25.74
CA ASN A 218 24.51 -16.26 -26.15
C ASN A 218 25.58 -16.42 -25.07
N ASP A 219 25.56 -15.59 -24.01
CA ASP A 219 26.51 -15.66 -22.90
C ASP A 219 25.81 -15.97 -21.56
N SER A 220 26.38 -16.92 -20.82
CA SER A 220 25.89 -17.35 -19.50
C SER A 220 25.89 -16.24 -18.44
N SER A 221 26.71 -15.20 -18.62
CA SER A 221 26.77 -14.02 -17.76
C SER A 221 25.49 -13.17 -17.83
N ASP A 222 24.88 -13.05 -19.01
CA ASP A 222 23.72 -12.21 -19.22
C ASP A 222 22.45 -12.84 -18.63
N ILE A 223 22.30 -14.16 -18.78
CA ILE A 223 21.21 -14.94 -18.15
C ILE A 223 21.27 -14.80 -16.62
N THR A 224 22.46 -14.90 -16.04
CA THR A 224 22.66 -14.80 -14.58
C THR A 224 22.34 -13.40 -14.07
N THR A 225 22.75 -12.37 -14.80
CA THR A 225 22.49 -10.96 -14.43
C THR A 225 21.01 -10.60 -14.53
N ILE A 226 20.35 -11.01 -15.61
CA ILE A 226 18.91 -10.76 -15.80
C ILE A 226 18.09 -11.53 -14.76
N SER A 227 18.36 -12.82 -14.56
CA SER A 227 17.62 -13.64 -13.60
C SER A 227 17.76 -13.14 -12.16
N SER A 228 18.98 -12.78 -11.73
CA SER A 228 19.21 -12.21 -10.39
C SER A 228 18.50 -10.87 -10.19
N THR A 229 18.49 -10.01 -11.20
CA THR A 229 17.77 -8.72 -11.16
C THR A 229 16.26 -8.91 -11.06
N VAL A 230 15.69 -9.86 -11.84
CA VAL A 230 14.27 -10.20 -11.78
C VAL A 230 13.89 -10.79 -10.41
N ILE A 231 14.73 -11.67 -9.85
CA ILE A 231 14.51 -12.21 -8.50
C ILE A 231 14.51 -11.09 -7.45
N MET A 232 15.45 -10.15 -7.52
CA MET A 232 15.50 -8.99 -6.62
C MET A 232 14.24 -8.14 -6.76
N TRP A 233 13.83 -7.83 -8.00
CA TRP A 233 12.58 -7.10 -8.27
C TRP A 233 11.36 -7.78 -7.65
N MET A 234 11.29 -9.12 -7.74
CA MET A 234 10.22 -9.89 -7.12
C MET A 234 10.26 -9.82 -5.59
N ILE A 235 11.45 -9.90 -4.98
CA ILE A 235 11.63 -9.80 -3.52
C ILE A 235 11.20 -8.42 -3.01
N VAL A 236 11.57 -7.34 -3.71
CA VAL A 236 11.18 -5.98 -3.34
C VAL A 236 9.66 -5.82 -3.37
N ASN A 237 8.98 -6.32 -4.39
CA ASN A 237 7.51 -6.28 -4.46
C ASN A 237 6.83 -7.08 -3.33
N ILE A 238 7.32 -8.28 -3.04
CA ILE A 238 6.79 -9.10 -1.94
C ILE A 238 7.02 -8.40 -0.60
N SER A 239 8.20 -7.81 -0.40
CA SER A 239 8.56 -7.09 0.82
C SER A 239 7.70 -5.83 1.01
N PHE A 240 7.51 -5.04 -0.05
CA PHE A 240 6.62 -3.89 -0.05
C PHE A 240 5.18 -4.31 0.26
N THR A 241 4.69 -5.37 -0.39
CA THR A 241 3.35 -5.91 -0.13
C THR A 241 3.20 -6.39 1.31
N ALA A 242 4.21 -7.06 1.87
CA ALA A 242 4.21 -7.46 3.27
C ALA A 242 4.18 -6.26 4.21
N ALA A 243 4.97 -5.21 3.93
CA ALA A 243 4.94 -3.97 4.71
C ALA A 243 3.56 -3.30 4.64
N GLU A 244 2.97 -3.17 3.46
CA GLU A 244 1.62 -2.59 3.30
C GLU A 244 0.56 -3.38 4.07
N VAL A 245 0.58 -4.71 3.96
CA VAL A 245 -0.41 -5.56 4.65
C VAL A 245 -0.22 -5.58 6.16
N HIS A 246 1.02 -5.62 6.66
CA HIS A 246 1.27 -5.80 8.09
C HIS A 246 1.35 -4.48 8.86
N ILE A 247 1.72 -3.38 8.22
CA ILE A 247 1.96 -2.07 8.85
C ILE A 247 0.85 -1.10 8.48
N SER A 248 0.64 -0.85 7.19
CA SER A 248 -0.31 0.16 6.75
C SER A 248 -1.75 -0.28 6.96
N PHE A 249 -2.10 -1.50 6.52
CA PHE A 249 -3.47 -1.99 6.51
C PHE A 249 -4.13 -2.00 7.90
N PRO A 250 -3.50 -2.45 9.00
CA PRO A 250 -4.12 -2.42 10.33
C PRO A 250 -4.49 -1.01 10.78
N TYR A 251 -3.58 -0.05 10.59
CA TYR A 251 -3.82 1.34 10.94
C TYR A 251 -4.89 1.98 10.03
N LEU A 252 -4.85 1.68 8.72
CA LEU A 252 -5.89 2.11 7.79
C LEU A 252 -7.26 1.55 8.14
N LEU A 253 -7.32 0.30 8.61
CA LEU A 253 -8.55 -0.35 9.06
C LEU A 253 -9.08 0.28 10.35
N TYR A 254 -8.21 0.53 11.33
CA TYR A 254 -8.58 1.25 12.55
C TYR A 254 -9.13 2.65 12.22
N GLY A 255 -8.41 3.41 11.39
CA GLY A 255 -8.86 4.72 10.97
C GLY A 255 -10.13 4.72 10.12
N TYR A 256 -10.37 3.66 9.33
CA TYR A 256 -11.65 3.43 8.65
C TYR A 256 -12.80 3.34 9.66
N TYR A 257 -12.64 2.54 10.71
CA TYR A 257 -13.65 2.40 11.76
C TYR A 257 -13.83 3.69 12.58
N LYS A 258 -12.73 4.37 12.90
CA LYS A 258 -12.76 5.69 13.54
C LYS A 258 -13.51 6.73 12.70
N ASN A 259 -13.38 6.67 11.38
CA ASN A 259 -14.13 7.52 10.46
C ASN A 259 -15.58 7.07 10.25
N LYS A 260 -15.90 5.79 10.47
CA LYS A 260 -17.25 5.24 10.37
C LYS A 260 -18.10 5.55 11.61
N PHE A 261 -17.52 5.43 12.79
CA PHE A 261 -18.15 5.61 14.11
C PHE A 261 -17.65 6.88 14.81
N GLN A 262 -17.69 8.02 14.11
CA GLN A 262 -17.04 9.25 14.58
C GLN A 262 -17.60 9.75 15.92
N GLU A 263 -18.91 9.65 16.14
CA GLU A 263 -19.52 10.14 17.39
C GLU A 263 -19.23 9.20 18.55
N GLU A 264 -19.30 7.89 18.31
CA GLU A 264 -19.02 6.88 19.33
C GLU A 264 -17.55 6.91 19.77
N TYR A 265 -16.61 7.04 18.82
CA TYR A 265 -15.20 7.24 19.16
C TYR A 265 -14.95 8.59 19.85
N ARG A 266 -15.64 9.66 19.45
CA ARG A 266 -15.54 10.96 20.12
C ARG A 266 -15.96 10.85 21.59
N GLU A 267 -17.10 10.22 21.86
CA GLU A 267 -17.63 10.03 23.20
C GLU A 267 -16.74 9.09 24.03
N TRP A 268 -16.25 8.02 23.42
CA TRP A 268 -15.33 7.08 24.06
C TRP A 268 -13.96 7.71 24.39
N GLU A 269 -13.43 8.61 23.53
CA GLU A 269 -12.24 9.40 23.82
C GLU A 269 -12.52 10.58 24.79
N GLY A 270 -13.78 10.80 25.19
CA GLY A 270 -14.18 11.85 26.13
C GLY A 270 -14.07 13.28 25.56
N LYS A 271 -14.13 13.43 24.22
CA LYS A 271 -13.91 14.72 23.54
C LYS A 271 -15.22 15.45 23.22
N GLY A 272 -15.20 16.77 23.34
CA GLY A 272 -16.30 17.63 22.88
C GLY A 272 -16.41 17.68 21.36
N GLN A 273 -17.53 18.14 20.80
CA GLN A 273 -17.68 18.26 19.34
C GLN A 273 -16.67 19.23 18.72
N LEU A 274 -16.44 20.37 19.37
CA LEU A 274 -15.48 21.36 18.88
C LEU A 274 -14.04 20.82 18.92
N GLU A 275 -13.69 20.09 19.98
CA GLU A 275 -12.38 19.46 20.15
C GLU A 275 -12.13 18.36 19.10
N TRP A 276 -13.15 17.54 18.83
CA TRP A 276 -13.04 16.44 17.87
C TRP A 276 -13.01 16.89 16.42
N TYR A 277 -13.93 17.77 16.04
CA TYR A 277 -14.08 18.15 14.64
C TYR A 277 -13.15 19.29 14.25
N GLY A 278 -12.76 20.12 15.21
CA GLY A 278 -12.07 21.38 14.97
C GLY A 278 -13.03 22.48 14.56
N GLU A 279 -12.69 23.72 14.91
CA GLU A 279 -13.53 24.90 14.71
C GLU A 279 -14.01 25.06 13.26
N LYS A 280 -13.09 24.90 12.29
CA LYS A 280 -13.40 25.06 10.86
C LYS A 280 -14.41 24.03 10.36
N TYR A 281 -14.25 22.76 10.75
CA TYR A 281 -15.16 21.70 10.33
C TYR A 281 -16.51 21.83 11.04
N PHE A 282 -16.49 22.08 12.34
CA PHE A 282 -17.68 22.26 13.16
C PHE A 282 -18.57 23.38 12.63
N ASN A 283 -17.99 24.57 12.40
CA ASN A 283 -18.73 25.72 11.87
C ASN A 283 -19.29 25.48 10.47
N LYS A 284 -18.64 24.66 9.65
CA LYS A 284 -19.05 24.41 8.26
C LYS A 284 -20.10 23.30 8.14
N TYR A 285 -20.01 22.25 8.96
CA TYR A 285 -20.78 21.01 8.74
C TYR A 285 -21.65 20.57 9.92
N ILE A 286 -21.50 21.16 11.12
CA ILE A 286 -22.20 20.71 12.33
C ILE A 286 -23.06 21.82 12.93
N LYS A 287 -22.51 23.02 13.09
CA LYS A 287 -23.21 24.16 13.71
C LYS A 287 -24.53 24.46 12.99
N GLY A 288 -25.62 24.56 13.75
CA GLY A 288 -26.97 24.82 13.25
C GLY A 288 -27.65 23.61 12.58
N THR A 289 -27.02 22.43 12.60
CA THR A 289 -27.61 21.19 12.05
C THR A 289 -28.20 20.33 13.17
N ALA A 290 -28.97 19.29 12.79
CA ALA A 290 -29.46 18.29 13.75
C ALA A 290 -28.35 17.50 14.46
N LYS A 291 -27.09 17.61 14.00
CA LYS A 291 -25.93 16.95 14.62
C LYS A 291 -25.31 17.76 15.76
N GLU A 292 -25.65 19.05 15.91
CA GLU A 292 -25.09 19.89 16.96
C GLU A 292 -25.61 19.46 18.33
N ILE A 293 -24.70 19.03 19.20
CA ILE A 293 -25.00 18.71 20.60
C ILE A 293 -24.90 20.02 21.38
N LYS A 294 -26.03 20.49 21.90
CA LYS A 294 -26.06 21.61 22.84
C LYS A 294 -25.53 21.11 24.17
N GLU A 295 -24.26 21.38 24.47
CA GLU A 295 -23.72 21.18 25.81
C GLU A 295 -24.61 21.94 26.80
N LYS A 296 -25.21 21.20 27.75
CA LYS A 296 -25.90 21.84 28.87
C LYS A 296 -24.82 22.43 29.77
N ASN A 297 -24.77 23.76 29.83
CA ASN A 297 -24.01 24.50 30.83
C ASN A 297 -24.29 23.98 32.25
#